data_AF-A0A3M1A763-F1
#
_entry.id   AF-A0A3M1A763-F1
#
_cell.length_a   1.000
_cell.length_b   1.000
_cell.length_c   1.000
_cell.angle_alpha   90.00
_cell.angle_beta   90.00
_cell.angle_gamma   90.00
#
_symmetry.space_group_name_H-M   'P 1'
#
loop_
_entity.id
_entity.type
_entity.pdbx_description
1 polymer ?
#
loop_
_entity_poly.entity_id
_entity_poly.type
_entity_poly.pdbx_seq_one_letter_code
_entity_poly.pdbx_strand_id
1 'polypeptide(L)'
;MNCDLAKTYYMDFIYENLEGELQSEFKKHLATCKACQEEIAHLQSTRQLLQALPEEEPDSPLVFAVPQRRSLANWWQEFASLLPRPIWARALLGLASLAFVLLVAGSVANLNISYDHGQFRLSMHLLPPRQTEISDEAAQALLAQMRTETTALITNMHAAERAEQQQMLSQVVDAFARDIQALERKQENDLMLIGQGLQEIHRSTASQFGETNQVLQQLVQHISVRQ
;
A
#
# COMPACT_ATOMS: atom_id res chain seq x y z
N MET A 1 -12.79 6.44 37.77
CA MET A 1 -12.60 5.88 36.40
C MET A 1 -12.39 4.37 36.47
N ASN A 2 -12.96 3.61 35.54
CA ASN A 2 -12.73 2.16 35.36
C ASN A 2 -11.55 1.89 34.41
N CYS A 3 -10.99 0.68 34.44
CA CYS A 3 -9.80 0.32 33.66
C CYS A 3 -10.03 0.41 32.14
N ASP A 4 -11.21 0.05 31.65
CA ASP A 4 -11.51 0.12 30.20
C ASP A 4 -11.50 1.55 29.67
N LEU A 5 -12.06 2.49 30.43
CA LEU A 5 -12.01 3.92 30.11
C LEU A 5 -10.61 4.50 30.33
N ALA A 6 -9.80 3.93 31.24
CA ALA A 6 -8.41 4.32 31.35
C ALA A 6 -7.64 4.03 30.06
N LYS A 7 -7.84 2.84 29.47
CA LYS A 7 -7.12 2.41 28.26
C LYS A 7 -7.30 3.35 27.07
N THR A 8 -8.48 3.97 26.91
CA THR A 8 -8.72 4.93 25.84
C THR A 8 -7.87 6.19 25.96
N TYR A 9 -7.42 6.54 27.17
CA TYR A 9 -6.63 7.75 27.43
C TYR A 9 -5.13 7.50 27.56
N TYR A 10 -4.63 6.28 27.32
CA TYR A 10 -3.21 5.96 27.47
C TYR A 10 -2.34 6.76 26.51
N MET A 11 -2.75 6.84 25.24
CA MET A 11 -2.00 7.60 24.24
C MET A 11 -2.01 9.09 24.56
N ASP A 12 -3.18 9.65 24.90
CA ASP A 12 -3.29 11.07 25.25
C ASP A 12 -2.45 11.40 26.50
N PHE A 13 -2.37 10.49 27.47
CA PHE A 13 -1.49 10.68 28.63
C PHE A 13 0.00 10.64 28.24
N ILE A 14 0.41 9.66 27.43
CA ILE A 14 1.81 9.47 27.00
C ILE A 14 2.31 10.64 26.15
N TYR A 15 1.42 11.25 25.35
CA TYR A 15 1.73 12.41 24.51
C TYR A 15 1.41 13.75 25.20
N GLU A 16 1.08 13.74 26.49
CA GLU A 16 0.78 14.95 27.29
C GLU A 16 -0.42 15.78 26.77
N ASN A 17 -1.34 15.15 26.03
CA ASN A 17 -2.56 15.77 25.49
C ASN A 17 -3.74 15.79 26.48
N LEU A 18 -3.60 15.15 27.66
CA LEU A 18 -4.64 15.18 28.71
C LEU A 18 -4.52 16.43 29.57
N GLU A 19 -5.58 17.24 29.56
CA GLU A 19 -5.66 18.49 30.34
C GLU A 19 -6.78 18.47 31.39
N GLY A 20 -6.67 19.37 32.37
CA GLY A 20 -7.72 19.67 33.34
C GLY A 20 -8.10 18.53 34.28
N GLU A 21 -9.39 18.43 34.57
CA GLU A 21 -9.96 17.49 35.54
C GLU A 21 -9.70 16.02 35.16
N LEU A 22 -9.80 15.71 33.86
CA LEU A 22 -9.60 14.38 33.33
C LEU A 22 -8.18 13.85 33.59
N GLN A 23 -7.16 14.70 33.44
CA GLN A 23 -5.77 14.33 33.76
C GLN A 23 -5.61 13.98 35.24
N SER A 24 -6.29 14.71 36.12
CA SER A 24 -6.23 14.48 37.57
C SER A 24 -6.91 13.17 37.98
N GLU A 25 -8.07 12.87 37.38
CA GLU A 25 -8.79 11.61 37.60
C GLU A 25 -8.00 10.41 37.09
N PHE A 26 -7.38 10.56 35.92
CA PHE A 26 -6.52 9.55 35.32
C PHE A 26 -5.31 9.24 36.21
N LYS A 27 -4.61 10.27 36.71
CA LYS A 27 -3.48 10.10 37.65
C LYS A 27 -3.91 9.43 38.96
N LYS A 28 -5.09 9.78 39.50
CA LYS A 28 -5.65 9.12 40.70
C LYS A 28 -5.94 7.63 40.45
N HIS A 29 -6.48 7.29 39.29
CA HIS A 29 -6.69 5.89 38.90
C HIS A 29 -5.36 5.14 38.77
N LEU A 30 -4.36 5.74 38.11
CA LEU A 30 -3.04 5.14 38.02
C LEU A 30 -2.41 4.91 39.39
N ALA A 31 -2.56 5.83 40.35
CA ALA A 31 -2.02 5.63 41.69
C ALA A 31 -2.61 4.42 42.43
N THR A 32 -3.79 3.93 42.03
CA THR A 32 -4.51 2.85 42.71
C THR A 32 -4.54 1.54 41.93
N CYS A 33 -4.36 1.56 40.61
CA CYS A 33 -4.46 0.39 39.75
C CYS A 33 -3.10 -0.07 39.22
N LYS A 34 -2.55 -1.14 39.81
CA LYS A 34 -1.25 -1.72 39.42
C LYS A 34 -1.20 -2.18 37.96
N ALA A 35 -2.26 -2.82 37.47
CA ALA A 35 -2.32 -3.31 36.09
C ALA A 35 -2.19 -2.17 35.06
N CYS A 36 -2.88 -1.05 35.29
CA CYS A 36 -2.79 0.12 34.41
C CYS A 36 -1.42 0.82 34.49
N GLN A 37 -0.75 0.79 35.65
CA GLN A 37 0.63 1.27 35.77
C GLN A 37 1.59 0.44 34.92
N GLU A 38 1.49 -0.89 35.01
CA GLU A 38 2.34 -1.82 34.25
C GLU A 38 2.13 -1.67 32.73
N GLU A 39 0.88 -1.55 32.27
CA GLU A 39 0.58 -1.33 30.84
C GLU A 39 1.16 0.00 30.32
N ILE A 40 1.04 1.10 31.07
CA ILE A 40 1.64 2.39 30.67
C ILE A 40 3.16 2.33 30.65
N ALA A 41 3.78 1.68 31.64
CA ALA A 41 5.23 1.51 31.67
C ALA A 41 5.73 0.74 30.43
N HIS A 42 5.01 -0.30 30.02
CA HIS A 42 5.33 -1.06 28.80
C HIS A 42 5.23 -0.20 27.53
N LEU A 43 4.18 0.61 27.41
CA LEU A 43 4.01 1.52 26.27
C LEU A 43 5.10 2.60 26.23
N GLN A 44 5.49 3.16 27.38
CA GLN A 44 6.58 4.13 27.47
C GLN A 44 7.93 3.50 27.10
N SER A 45 8.20 2.26 27.53
CA SER A 45 9.39 1.52 27.14
C SER A 45 9.43 1.26 25.63
N THR A 46 8.30 0.86 25.05
CA THR A 46 8.19 0.66 23.59
C THR A 46 8.48 1.95 22.83
N ARG A 47 7.95 3.08 23.30
CA ARG A 47 8.23 4.40 22.71
C ARG A 47 9.72 4.76 22.79
N GLN A 48 10.37 4.53 23.92
CA GLN A 48 11.80 4.80 24.06
C GLN A 48 12.64 3.97 23.09
N LEU A 49 12.26 2.70 22.87
CA LEU A 49 12.92 1.84 21.90
C LEU A 49 12.71 2.33 20.47
N LEU A 50 11.49 2.78 20.13
CA LEU A 50 11.19 3.35 18.82
C LEU A 50 11.93 4.66 18.57
N GLN A 51 12.10 5.50 19.59
CA GLN A 51 12.85 6.76 19.50
C GLN A 51 14.36 6.53 19.38
N ALA A 52 14.86 5.36 19.76
CA ALA A 52 16.27 5.00 19.61
C ALA A 52 16.60 4.48 18.20
N LEU A 53 15.60 4.22 17.35
CA LEU A 53 15.83 3.89 15.96
C LEU A 53 16.36 5.13 15.21
N PRO A 54 17.36 4.96 14.33
CA PRO A 54 17.83 6.06 13.49
C PRO A 54 16.68 6.55 12.62
N GLU A 55 16.51 7.88 12.55
CA GLU A 55 15.52 8.51 11.69
C GLU A 55 15.97 8.30 10.23
N GLU A 56 15.29 7.40 9.52
CA GLU A 56 15.54 7.12 8.11
C GLU A 56 14.99 8.29 7.30
N GLU A 57 15.86 9.20 6.87
CA GLU A 57 15.47 10.28 5.96
C GLU A 57 14.92 9.65 4.68
N PRO A 58 13.66 9.92 4.29
CA PRO A 58 13.13 9.38 3.06
C PRO A 58 13.94 9.95 1.88
N ASP A 59 14.59 9.06 1.13
CA ASP A 59 15.50 9.34 0.00
C ASP A 59 14.85 10.12 -1.17
N SER A 60 13.58 10.50 -1.06
CA SER A 60 12.92 11.32 -2.06
C SER A 60 11.94 12.31 -1.45
N PRO A 61 12.00 13.59 -1.83
CA PRO A 61 10.90 14.49 -1.57
C PRO A 61 9.69 13.93 -2.31
N LEU A 62 8.68 13.47 -1.56
CA LEU A 62 7.36 13.17 -2.09
C LEU A 62 6.80 14.47 -2.66
N VAL A 63 7.09 14.73 -3.94
CA VAL A 63 6.48 15.82 -4.69
C VAL A 63 5.03 15.41 -4.91
N PHE A 64 4.16 15.82 -3.98
CA PHE A 64 2.74 15.84 -4.21
C PHE A 64 2.48 16.81 -5.36
N ALA A 65 2.50 16.28 -6.59
CA ALA A 65 2.06 17.01 -7.76
C ALA A 65 0.56 17.29 -7.57
N VAL A 66 0.24 18.46 -7.02
CA VAL A 66 -1.13 18.97 -6.96
C VAL A 66 -1.61 19.00 -8.41
N PRO A 67 -2.65 18.24 -8.79
CA PRO A 67 -3.14 18.25 -10.15
C PRO A 67 -3.56 19.69 -10.45
N GLN A 68 -2.80 20.36 -11.33
CA GLN A 68 -3.15 21.69 -11.79
C GLN A 68 -4.55 21.58 -12.40
N ARG A 69 -5.54 22.22 -11.75
CA ARG A 69 -6.90 22.31 -12.26
C ARG A 69 -6.81 22.94 -13.65
N ARG A 70 -6.93 22.12 -14.70
CA ARG A 70 -7.05 22.60 -16.07
C ARG A 70 -8.27 23.52 -16.10
N SER A 71 -8.02 24.83 -16.17
CA SER A 71 -9.09 25.81 -16.21
C SER A 71 -9.84 25.64 -17.54
N LEU A 72 -11.16 25.74 -17.50
CA LEU A 72 -11.98 25.71 -18.73
C LEU A 72 -11.53 26.79 -19.72
N ALA A 73 -10.97 27.90 -19.23
CA ALA A 73 -10.41 28.97 -20.05
C ALA A 73 -9.24 28.50 -20.93
N ASN A 74 -8.31 27.70 -20.39
CA ASN A 74 -7.17 27.19 -21.14
C ASN A 74 -7.62 26.18 -22.21
N TRP A 75 -8.61 25.34 -21.89
CA TRP A 75 -9.21 24.42 -22.86
C TRP A 75 -9.89 25.16 -24.03
N TRP A 76 -10.60 26.26 -23.75
CA TRP A 76 -11.22 27.09 -24.79
C TRP A 76 -10.18 27.78 -25.69
N GLN A 77 -9.02 28.18 -25.16
CA GLN A 77 -7.94 28.77 -25.95
C GLN A 77 -7.27 27.75 -26.88
N GLU A 78 -7.03 26.53 -26.41
CA GLU A 78 -6.54 25.43 -27.24
C GLU A 78 -7.54 25.07 -28.34
N PHE A 79 -8.84 25.02 -28.02
CA PHE A 79 -9.88 24.74 -29.01
C PHE A 79 -10.03 25.86 -30.05
N ALA A 80 -9.92 27.12 -29.64
CA ALA A 80 -9.96 28.26 -30.55
C ALA A 80 -8.78 28.27 -31.53
N SER A 81 -7.62 27.72 -31.13
CA SER A 81 -6.46 27.59 -32.00
C SER A 81 -6.63 26.55 -33.12
N LEU A 82 -7.54 25.58 -32.92
CA LEU A 82 -7.88 24.56 -33.91
C LEU A 82 -8.93 25.03 -34.92
N LEU A 83 -9.50 26.23 -34.76
CA LEU A 83 -10.47 26.77 -35.72
C LEU A 83 -9.76 27.26 -37.01
N PRO A 84 -10.14 26.75 -38.18
CA PRO A 84 -9.55 27.15 -39.45
C PRO A 84 -9.82 28.64 -39.74
N ARG A 85 -8.76 29.36 -40.16
CA ARG A 85 -8.79 30.80 -40.49
C ARG A 85 -9.65 31.19 -41.70
N PRO A 86 -9.83 30.39 -42.77
CA PRO A 86 -10.61 30.85 -43.91
C PRO A 86 -12.12 30.88 -43.63
N ILE A 87 -12.79 31.96 -44.09
CA ILE A 87 -14.20 32.25 -43.83
C ILE A 87 -15.12 31.12 -44.33
N TRP A 88 -14.78 30.46 -45.44
CA TRP A 88 -15.55 29.34 -45.99
C TRP A 88 -15.49 28.08 -45.11
N ALA A 89 -14.36 27.83 -44.44
CA ALA A 89 -14.23 26.71 -43.51
C ALA A 89 -15.05 26.93 -42.23
N ARG A 90 -15.22 28.20 -41.80
CA ARG A 90 -16.11 28.55 -40.67
C ARG A 90 -17.59 28.33 -41.03
N ALA A 91 -17.98 28.59 -42.27
CA ALA A 91 -19.35 28.31 -42.73
C ALA A 91 -19.64 26.80 -42.75
N LEU A 92 -18.69 25.98 -43.23
CA LEU A 92 -18.82 24.52 -43.23
C LEU A 92 -18.84 23.94 -41.80
N LEU A 93 -17.97 24.43 -40.92
CA LEU A 93 -17.97 24.02 -39.50
C LEU A 93 -19.23 24.46 -38.77
N GLY A 94 -19.75 25.66 -39.05
CA GLY A 94 -21.01 26.13 -38.47
C GLY A 94 -22.20 25.29 -38.89
N LEU A 95 -22.24 24.85 -40.14
CA LEU A 95 -23.30 23.97 -40.64
C LEU A 95 -23.18 22.55 -40.06
N ALA A 96 -21.95 22.03 -39.95
CA ALA A 96 -21.69 20.73 -39.32
C ALA A 96 -21.99 20.73 -37.82
N SER A 97 -21.63 21.79 -37.09
CA SER A 97 -21.92 21.90 -35.66
C SER A 97 -23.41 22.07 -35.40
N LEU A 98 -24.13 22.84 -36.24
CA LEU A 98 -25.58 22.96 -36.17
C LEU A 98 -26.26 21.62 -36.44
N ALA A 99 -25.83 20.88 -37.46
CA ALA A 99 -26.33 19.53 -37.74
C ALA A 99 -26.03 18.55 -36.58
N PHE A 100 -24.85 18.64 -35.97
CA PHE A 100 -24.47 17.81 -34.83
C PHE A 100 -25.31 18.13 -33.58
N VAL A 101 -25.48 19.41 -33.25
CA VAL A 101 -26.34 19.84 -32.13
C VAL A 101 -27.79 19.40 -32.37
N LEU A 102 -28.28 19.51 -33.60
CA LEU A 102 -29.63 19.08 -33.97
C LEU A 102 -29.79 17.56 -33.89
N LEU A 103 -28.77 16.79 -34.28
CA LEU A 103 -28.73 15.33 -34.10
C LEU A 103 -28.69 14.92 -32.62
N VAL A 104 -27.85 15.57 -31.82
CA VAL A 104 -27.75 15.28 -30.38
C VAL A 104 -29.06 15.67 -29.67
N ALA A 105 -29.63 16.84 -29.97
CA ALA A 105 -30.91 17.27 -29.45
C ALA A 105 -32.06 16.34 -29.90
N GLY A 106 -32.05 15.90 -31.17
CA GLY A 106 -33.02 14.94 -31.71
C GLY A 106 -32.89 13.55 -31.09
N SER A 107 -31.66 13.11 -30.80
CA SER A 107 -31.38 11.86 -30.09
C SER A 107 -31.87 11.90 -28.65
N VAL A 108 -31.67 13.01 -27.95
CA VAL A 108 -32.19 13.20 -26.57
C VAL A 108 -33.72 13.28 -26.57
N ALA A 109 -34.32 13.87 -27.62
CA ALA A 109 -35.76 14.00 -27.76
C ALA A 109 -36.47 12.77 -28.35
N ASN A 110 -35.75 11.67 -28.62
CA ASN A 110 -36.25 10.42 -29.21
C ASN A 110 -37.19 10.67 -30.41
N LEU A 111 -36.69 11.46 -31.36
CA LEU A 111 -37.45 12.00 -32.48
C LEU A 111 -37.63 10.93 -33.56
N ASN A 112 -38.82 10.35 -33.66
CA ASN A 112 -39.14 9.37 -34.69
C ASN A 112 -39.84 10.07 -35.86
N ILE A 113 -39.21 10.06 -37.04
CA ILE A 113 -39.75 10.58 -38.29
C ILE A 113 -40.17 9.38 -39.13
N SER A 114 -41.48 9.13 -39.22
CA SER A 114 -42.02 8.13 -40.15
C SER A 114 -42.76 8.81 -41.28
N TYR A 115 -42.50 8.33 -42.50
CA TYR A 115 -43.17 8.76 -43.71
C TYR A 115 -43.97 7.59 -44.24
N ASP A 116 -45.29 7.62 -44.05
CA ASP A 116 -46.19 6.57 -44.51
C ASP A 116 -47.35 7.17 -45.30
N HIS A 117 -47.60 6.61 -46.48
CA HIS A 117 -48.68 6.99 -47.41
C HIS A 117 -48.89 8.51 -47.62
N GLY A 118 -47.81 9.28 -47.82
CA GLY A 118 -47.87 10.71 -48.14
C GLY A 118 -48.10 11.64 -46.95
N GLN A 119 -48.11 11.12 -45.72
CA GLN A 119 -48.20 11.93 -44.51
C GLN A 119 -46.88 11.90 -43.74
N PHE A 120 -46.35 13.09 -43.43
CA PHE A 120 -45.24 13.26 -42.49
C PHE A 120 -45.79 13.17 -41.06
N ARG A 121 -45.39 12.15 -40.30
CA ARG A 121 -45.65 12.11 -38.85
C ARG A 121 -44.34 12.34 -38.11
N LEU A 122 -44.29 13.47 -37.39
CA LEU A 122 -43.21 13.81 -36.48
C LEU A 122 -43.71 13.57 -35.06
N SER A 123 -43.27 12.47 -34.44
CA SER A 123 -43.63 12.16 -33.05
C SER A 123 -42.42 12.41 -32.14
N MET A 124 -42.61 13.28 -31.14
CA MET A 124 -41.61 13.62 -30.14
C MET A 124 -42.08 13.09 -28.79
N HIS A 125 -41.45 12.01 -28.30
CA HIS A 125 -41.81 11.41 -27.01
C HIS A 125 -41.01 12.09 -25.88
N LEU A 126 -41.49 13.23 -25.37
CA LEU A 126 -40.84 13.93 -24.24
C LEU A 126 -41.19 13.37 -22.85
N LEU A 127 -42.16 12.44 -22.75
CA LEU A 127 -42.44 11.71 -21.51
C LEU A 127 -42.57 10.22 -21.83
N PRO A 128 -41.92 9.32 -21.06
CA PRO A 128 -42.08 7.89 -21.26
C PRO A 128 -43.56 7.52 -21.02
N PRO A 129 -44.17 6.69 -21.88
CA PRO A 129 -45.48 6.14 -21.59
C PRO A 129 -45.40 5.40 -20.25
N ARG A 130 -46.33 5.71 -19.36
CA ARG A 130 -46.52 5.01 -18.08
C ARG A 130 -46.62 3.52 -18.42
N GLN A 131 -45.63 2.75 -17.96
CA GLN A 131 -45.45 1.34 -18.28
C GLN A 131 -46.77 0.59 -18.09
N THR A 132 -47.25 -0.01 -19.17
CA THR A 132 -48.13 -1.18 -19.12
C THR A 132 -47.47 -2.21 -18.19
N GLU A 133 -48.25 -2.71 -17.25
CA GLU A 133 -47.92 -3.79 -16.31
C GLU A 133 -47.02 -4.82 -16.98
N ILE A 134 -45.72 -4.78 -16.65
CA ILE A 134 -44.80 -5.88 -16.93
C ILE A 134 -45.42 -7.07 -16.18
N SER A 135 -45.83 -8.11 -16.89
CA SER A 135 -46.39 -9.29 -16.23
C SER A 135 -45.37 -9.82 -15.21
N ASP A 136 -45.84 -10.14 -14.01
CA ASP A 136 -44.97 -10.60 -12.92
C ASP A 136 -44.08 -11.78 -13.34
N GLU A 137 -44.50 -12.58 -14.32
CA GLU A 137 -43.69 -13.64 -14.94
C GLU A 137 -42.45 -13.14 -15.67
N ALA A 138 -42.56 -12.07 -16.46
CA ALA A 138 -41.41 -11.51 -17.19
C ALA A 138 -40.40 -10.87 -16.23
N ALA A 139 -40.88 -10.22 -15.16
CA ALA A 139 -40.02 -9.67 -14.11
C ALA A 139 -39.29 -10.77 -13.33
N GLN A 140 -39.97 -11.87 -13.00
CA GLN A 140 -39.35 -13.01 -12.32
C GLN A 140 -38.33 -13.75 -13.19
N ALA A 141 -38.60 -13.93 -14.49
CA ALA A 141 -37.65 -14.52 -15.43
C ALA A 141 -36.36 -13.68 -15.54
N LEU A 142 -36.49 -12.36 -15.62
CA LEU A 142 -35.33 -11.46 -15.67
C LEU A 142 -34.53 -11.48 -14.36
N LEU A 143 -35.21 -11.49 -13.20
CA LEU A 143 -34.56 -11.61 -11.90
C LEU A 143 -33.82 -12.95 -11.73
N ALA A 144 -34.40 -14.04 -12.22
CA ALA A 144 -33.75 -15.36 -12.22
C ALA A 144 -32.50 -15.35 -13.10
N GLN A 145 -32.57 -14.74 -14.29
CA GLN A 145 -31.41 -14.58 -15.18
C GLN A 145 -30.29 -13.75 -14.53
N MET A 146 -30.63 -12.60 -13.93
CA MET A 146 -29.65 -11.75 -13.25
C MET A 146 -28.99 -12.49 -12.06
N ARG A 147 -29.73 -13.33 -11.33
CA ARG A 147 -29.16 -14.18 -10.27
C ARG A 147 -28.19 -15.22 -10.82
N THR A 148 -28.50 -15.85 -11.96
CA THR A 148 -27.57 -16.79 -12.59
C THR A 148 -26.31 -16.12 -13.12
N GLU A 149 -26.41 -14.93 -13.71
CA GLU A 149 -25.25 -14.18 -14.21
C GLU A 149 -24.36 -13.68 -13.06
N THR A 150 -24.96 -13.14 -12.00
CA THR A 150 -24.22 -12.66 -10.82
C THR A 150 -23.51 -13.79 -10.07
N THR A 151 -24.17 -14.95 -9.90
CA THR A 151 -23.53 -16.11 -9.26
C THR A 151 -22.37 -16.63 -10.09
N ALA A 152 -22.52 -16.74 -11.42
CA ALA A 152 -21.44 -17.14 -12.31
C ALA A 152 -20.24 -16.18 -12.25
N LEU A 153 -20.50 -14.87 -12.22
CA LEU A 153 -19.46 -13.85 -12.08
C LEU A 153 -18.69 -13.98 -10.76
N ILE A 154 -19.41 -14.09 -9.64
CA ILE A 154 -18.81 -14.23 -8.30
C ILE A 154 -17.96 -15.50 -8.23
N THR A 155 -18.43 -16.62 -8.77
CA THR A 155 -17.65 -17.87 -8.79
C THR A 155 -16.37 -17.75 -9.60
N ASN A 156 -16.42 -17.05 -10.73
CA ASN A 156 -15.24 -16.84 -11.57
C ASN A 156 -14.22 -15.91 -10.89
N MET A 157 -14.69 -14.84 -10.23
CA MET A 157 -13.81 -13.95 -9.47
C MET A 157 -13.12 -14.68 -8.32
N HIS A 158 -13.84 -15.49 -7.54
CA HIS A 158 -13.24 -16.27 -6.46
C HIS A 158 -12.26 -17.33 -6.97
N ALA A 159 -12.52 -17.94 -8.13
CA ALA A 159 -11.59 -18.89 -8.72
C ALA A 159 -10.27 -18.20 -9.15
N ALA A 160 -10.36 -17.01 -9.75
CA ALA A 160 -9.19 -16.21 -10.12
C ALA A 160 -8.37 -15.78 -8.89
N GLU A 161 -9.05 -15.29 -7.85
CA GLU A 161 -8.39 -14.85 -6.60
C GLU A 161 -7.68 -16.02 -5.89
N ARG A 162 -8.28 -17.22 -5.87
CA ARG A 162 -7.64 -18.41 -5.31
C ARG A 162 -6.40 -18.83 -6.10
N ALA A 163 -6.43 -18.73 -7.43
CA ALA A 163 -5.27 -19.04 -8.26
C ALA A 163 -4.11 -18.07 -7.97
N GLU A 164 -4.42 -16.79 -7.80
CA GLU A 164 -3.43 -15.78 -7.43
C GLU A 164 -2.88 -16.00 -6.01
N GLN A 165 -3.75 -16.30 -5.03
CA GLN A 165 -3.34 -16.64 -3.66
C GLN A 165 -2.42 -17.86 -3.62
N GLN A 166 -2.72 -18.90 -4.40
CA GLN A 166 -1.85 -20.09 -4.48
C GLN A 166 -0.49 -19.76 -5.08
N GLN A 167 -0.46 -18.92 -6.11
CA GLN A 167 0.80 -18.47 -6.71
C GLN A 167 1.62 -17.64 -5.70
N MET A 168 0.99 -16.69 -5.01
CA MET A 168 1.66 -15.91 -3.96
C MET A 168 2.21 -16.82 -2.85
N LEU A 169 1.42 -17.79 -2.39
CA LEU A 169 1.85 -18.75 -1.37
C LEU A 169 3.10 -19.53 -1.83
N SER A 170 3.10 -20.05 -3.07
CA SER A 170 4.26 -20.77 -3.61
C SER A 170 5.51 -19.89 -3.68
N GLN A 171 5.37 -18.63 -4.08
CA GLN A 171 6.49 -17.69 -4.15
C GLN A 171 7.06 -17.38 -2.76
N VAL A 172 6.19 -17.24 -1.76
CA VAL A 172 6.60 -17.03 -0.37
C VAL A 172 7.34 -18.25 0.17
N VAL A 173 6.82 -19.46 -0.04
CA VAL A 173 7.49 -20.71 0.38
C VAL A 173 8.86 -20.84 -0.29
N ASP A 174 8.96 -20.57 -1.58
CA ASP A 174 10.23 -20.59 -2.32
C ASP A 174 11.23 -19.54 -1.82
N ALA A 175 10.73 -18.34 -1.47
CA ALA A 175 11.56 -17.30 -0.88
C ALA A 175 12.13 -17.72 0.48
N PHE A 176 11.30 -18.29 1.35
CA PHE A 176 11.73 -18.83 2.64
C PHE A 176 12.74 -19.96 2.47
N ALA A 177 12.52 -20.89 1.54
CA ALA A 177 13.47 -21.99 1.29
C ALA A 177 14.85 -21.48 0.86
N ARG A 178 14.91 -20.43 0.02
CA ARG A 178 16.18 -19.79 -0.37
C ARG A 178 16.88 -19.11 0.81
N ASP A 179 16.13 -18.47 1.68
CA ASP A 179 16.69 -17.75 2.83
C ASP A 179 17.31 -18.72 3.86
N ILE A 180 16.64 -19.85 4.13
CA ILE A 180 17.17 -20.91 5.00
C ILE A 180 18.50 -21.44 4.45
N GLN A 181 18.59 -21.74 3.15
CA GLN A 181 19.82 -22.20 2.53
C GLN A 181 20.95 -21.15 2.60
N ALA A 182 20.61 -19.87 2.49
CA ALA A 182 21.59 -18.80 2.63
C ALA A 182 22.13 -18.70 4.07
N LEU A 183 21.27 -18.92 5.07
CA LEU A 183 21.67 -18.97 6.48
C LEU A 183 22.61 -20.16 6.76
N GLU A 184 22.27 -21.35 6.26
CA GLU A 184 23.13 -22.54 6.41
C GLU A 184 24.52 -22.31 5.82
N ARG A 185 24.60 -21.75 4.61
CA ARG A 185 25.89 -21.39 3.98
C ARG A 185 26.69 -20.38 4.80
N LYS A 186 26.03 -19.40 5.42
CA LYS A 186 26.70 -18.45 6.32
C LYS A 186 27.27 -19.17 7.54
N GLN A 187 26.49 -20.07 8.15
CA GLN A 187 26.97 -20.84 9.30
C GLN A 187 28.16 -21.72 8.94
N GLU A 188 28.13 -22.43 7.80
CA GLU A 188 29.27 -23.21 7.34
C GLU A 188 30.52 -22.35 7.12
N ASN A 189 30.34 -21.18 6.51
CA ASN A 189 31.43 -20.23 6.28
C ASN A 189 31.99 -19.65 7.60
N ASP A 190 31.12 -19.32 8.54
CA ASP A 190 31.50 -18.81 9.86
C ASP A 190 32.24 -19.89 10.66
N LEU A 191 31.78 -21.14 10.63
CA LEU A 191 32.47 -22.27 11.26
C LEU A 191 33.84 -22.53 10.62
N MET A 192 33.96 -22.37 9.30
CA MET A 192 35.25 -22.46 8.60
C MET A 192 36.20 -21.35 9.04
N LEU A 193 35.70 -20.11 9.15
CA LEU A 193 36.48 -18.95 9.59
C LEU A 193 36.96 -19.12 11.04
N ILE A 194 36.07 -19.57 11.93
CA ILE A 194 36.41 -19.90 13.32
C ILE A 194 37.48 -21.01 13.37
N GLY A 195 37.32 -22.05 12.56
CA GLY A 195 38.30 -23.15 12.47
C GLY A 195 39.69 -22.66 12.04
N GLN A 196 39.76 -21.79 11.02
CA GLN A 196 41.01 -21.16 10.58
C GLN A 196 41.62 -20.27 11.67
N GLY A 197 40.80 -19.47 12.36
CA GLY A 197 41.23 -18.62 13.46
C GLY A 197 41.83 -19.42 14.62
N LEU A 198 41.20 -20.51 15.03
CA LEU A 198 41.72 -21.41 16.08
C LEU A 198 43.04 -22.06 15.68
N GLN A 199 43.17 -22.48 14.42
CA GLN A 199 44.41 -23.06 13.91
C GLN A 199 45.56 -22.06 13.93
N GLU A 200 45.29 -20.79 13.61
CA GLU A 200 46.29 -19.72 13.65
C GLU A 200 46.73 -19.40 15.08
N ILE A 201 45.79 -19.31 16.03
CA ILE A 201 46.09 -19.15 17.45
C ILE A 201 46.98 -20.30 17.95
N HIS A 202 46.67 -21.54 17.54
CA HIS A 202 47.47 -22.70 17.95
C HIS A 202 48.90 -22.64 17.40
N ARG A 203 49.08 -22.24 16.13
CA ARG A 203 50.42 -22.07 15.52
C ARG A 203 51.22 -20.96 16.20
N SER A 204 50.59 -19.80 16.40
CA SER A 204 51.20 -18.65 17.07
C SER A 204 51.63 -18.99 18.49
N THR A 205 50.75 -19.63 19.26
CA THR A 205 51.05 -20.06 20.64
C THR A 205 52.22 -21.07 20.66
N ALA A 206 52.24 -22.04 19.74
CA ALA A 206 53.33 -22.99 19.63
C ALA A 206 54.68 -22.32 19.27
N SER A 207 54.67 -21.30 18.41
CA SER A 207 55.90 -20.56 18.07
C SER A 207 56.39 -19.74 19.26
N GLN A 208 55.50 -19.05 19.99
CA GLN A 208 55.85 -18.28 21.19
C GLN A 208 56.47 -19.16 22.28
N PHE A 209 55.94 -20.38 22.49
CA PHE A 209 56.54 -21.33 23.42
C PHE A 209 57.93 -21.80 22.96
N GLY A 210 58.12 -22.00 21.65
CA GLY A 210 59.42 -22.32 21.07
C GLY A 210 60.45 -21.22 21.30
N GLU A 211 60.08 -19.97 21.02
CA GLU A 211 60.92 -18.78 21.25
C GLU A 211 61.26 -18.62 22.74
N THR A 212 60.25 -18.78 23.61
CA THR A 212 60.45 -18.68 25.07
C THR A 212 61.43 -19.74 25.56
N ASN A 213 61.30 -20.99 25.11
CA ASN A 213 62.23 -22.07 25.46
C ASN A 213 63.64 -21.80 24.93
N GLN A 214 63.79 -21.26 23.73
CA GLN A 214 65.09 -20.91 23.16
C GLN A 214 65.80 -19.81 23.98
N VAL A 215 65.06 -18.77 24.37
CA VAL A 215 65.58 -17.69 25.23
C VAL A 215 65.99 -18.24 26.61
N LEU A 216 65.17 -19.09 27.22
CA LEU A 216 65.51 -19.75 28.49
C LEU A 216 66.78 -20.61 28.37
N GLN A 217 66.94 -21.34 27.27
CA GLN A 217 68.12 -22.18 27.03
C GLN A 217 69.41 -21.35 26.85
N GLN A 218 69.33 -20.21 26.15
CA GLN A 218 70.43 -19.25 26.04
C GLN A 218 70.83 -18.64 27.40
N LEU A 219 69.85 -18.30 28.23
CA LEU A 219 70.06 -17.79 29.59
C LEU A 219 70.78 -18.83 30.48
N VAL A 220 70.35 -20.09 30.44
CA VAL A 220 70.99 -21.18 31.20
C VAL A 220 72.44 -21.39 30.75
N GLN A 221 72.70 -21.39 29.44
CA GLN A 221 74.07 -21.52 28.91
C GLN A 221 74.97 -20.38 29.38
N HIS A 222 74.49 -19.13 29.32
CA HIS A 222 75.27 -17.96 29.76
C HIS A 222 75.61 -17.97 31.26
N ILE A 223 74.71 -18.50 32.11
CA ILE A 223 74.98 -18.63 33.55
C ILE A 223 76.01 -19.73 33.82
N SER A 224 75.92 -20.87 33.11
CA SER A 224 76.83 -22.02 33.32
C SER A 224 78.29 -21.74 32.95
N VAL A 225 78.56 -20.81 32.03
CA VAL A 225 79.93 -20.47 31.59
C VAL A 225 80.64 -19.51 32.55
N ARG A 226 79.93 -18.93 33.53
CA ARG A 226 80.46 -17.87 34.42
C ARG A 226 80.80 -18.33 35.84
N GLN A 227 80.64 -19.62 36.14
CA GLN A 227 81.09 -20.26 37.39
C GLN A 227 82.33 -21.12 37.12
#